data_AF-A0A3A4W1W0-F1
#
_entry.id   AF-A0A3A4W1W0-F1
#
_cell.length_a   1.000
_cell.length_b   1.000
_cell.length_c   1.000
_cell.angle_alpha   90.00
_cell.angle_beta   90.00
_cell.angle_gamma   90.00
#
_symmetry.space_group_name_H-M   'P 1'
#
loop_
_entity.id
_entity.type
_entity.pdbx_description
1 polymer ?
#
loop_
_entity_poly.entity_id
_entity_poly.type
_entity_poly.pdbx_seq_one_letter_code
_entity_poly.pdbx_strand_id
1 'polypeptide(L)'
;MRKSTFFVLFITLTGISLAAMLFVYPLRSAARHQEVLVKKKMLVHALDLTDLCLFTEARYIRHLSQADLHSAFQDHPLALEHFPSGSIILPPKHLLNR
;
A
#
# COMPACT_ATOMS: atom_id res chain seq x y z
N MET A 1 33.30 30.35 5.67
CA MET A 1 32.33 29.50 4.94
C MET A 1 30.98 30.21 4.89
N ARG A 2 30.32 30.26 3.72
CA ARG A 2 29.02 30.95 3.58
C ARG A 2 27.93 30.12 4.28
N LYS A 3 26.96 30.77 4.92
CA LYS A 3 25.85 30.09 5.61
C LYS A 3 25.08 29.12 4.69
N SER A 4 25.00 29.44 3.39
CA SER A 4 24.41 28.57 2.37
C SER A 4 25.15 27.25 2.18
N THR A 5 26.48 27.23 2.35
CA THR A 5 27.29 26.01 2.23
C THR A 5 26.92 25.00 3.31
N PHE A 6 26.70 25.46 4.55
CA PHE A 6 26.26 24.59 5.65
C PHE A 6 24.86 24.02 5.42
N PHE A 7 23.94 24.83 4.90
CA PHE A 7 22.58 24.38 4.60
C PHE A 7 22.55 23.31 3.49
N VAL A 8 23.30 23.51 2.41
CA VAL A 8 23.41 22.53 1.32
C VAL A 8 24.06 21.23 1.80
N LEU A 9 25.11 21.33 2.62
CA LEU A 9 25.75 20.15 3.21
C LEU A 9 24.76 19.37 4.09
N PHE A 10 23.97 20.07 4.90
CA PHE A 10 22.96 19.45 5.75
C PHE A 10 21.89 18.71 4.93
N ILE A 11 21.33 19.34 3.89
CA ILE A 11 20.32 18.71 3.03
C ILE A 11 20.89 17.49 2.29
N THR A 12 22.11 17.59 1.78
CA THR A 12 22.73 16.48 1.04
C THR A 12 23.01 15.30 1.96
N LEU A 13 23.51 15.53 3.17
CA LEU A 13 23.70 14.48 4.17
C LEU A 13 22.38 13.81 4.59
N THR A 14 21.33 14.58 4.82
CA THR A 14 20.02 14.02 5.17
C THR A 14 19.38 13.28 4.00
N GLY A 15 19.53 13.75 2.76
CA GLY A 15 19.09 13.04 1.57
C GLY A 15 19.81 11.70 1.40
N ILE A 16 21.13 11.67 1.59
CA ILE A 16 21.93 10.43 1.53
C ILE A 16 21.52 9.46 2.63
N SER A 17 21.31 9.94 3.87
CA SER A 17 20.91 9.05 4.97
C SER A 17 19.51 8.45 4.74
N LEU A 18 18.57 9.24 4.22
CA LEU A 18 17.24 8.77 3.85
C LEU A 18 17.31 7.71 2.74
N ALA A 19 18.09 7.98 1.68
CA ALA A 19 18.28 7.04 0.59
C ALA A 19 18.90 5.73 1.10
N ALA A 20 19.93 5.81 1.95
CA ALA A 20 20.55 4.64 2.55
C ALA A 20 19.54 3.81 3.37
N MET A 21 18.68 4.46 4.17
CA MET A 21 17.61 3.76 4.90
C MET A 21 16.63 3.05 3.96
N LEU A 22 16.20 3.71 2.88
CA LEU A 22 15.28 3.16 1.87
C LEU A 22 15.82 1.89 1.20
N PHE A 23 17.13 1.80 0.96
CA PHE A 23 17.74 0.62 0.33
C PHE A 23 18.16 -0.46 1.32
N VAL A 24 18.67 -0.09 2.49
CA VAL A 24 19.19 -1.06 3.47
C VAL A 24 18.06 -1.78 4.22
N TYR A 25 16.96 -1.09 4.53
CA TYR A 25 15.86 -1.69 5.29
C TYR A 25 15.19 -2.87 4.57
N PRO A 26 14.79 -2.76 3.28
CA PRO A 26 14.20 -3.88 2.55
C PRO A 26 15.13 -5.09 2.46
N LEU A 27 16.43 -4.87 2.22
CA LEU A 27 17.41 -5.96 2.12
C LEU A 27 17.53 -6.76 3.42
N ARG A 28 17.52 -6.08 4.58
CA ARG A 28 17.57 -6.74 5.89
C ARG A 28 16.25 -7.36 6.31
N SER A 29 15.14 -6.77 5.85
CA SER A 29 13.80 -7.12 6.30
C SER A 29 13.10 -8.13 5.39
N ALA A 30 13.60 -8.36 4.17
CA ALA A 30 12.98 -9.23 3.17
C ALA A 30 12.73 -10.66 3.68
N ALA A 31 13.73 -11.28 4.32
CA ALA A 31 13.59 -12.65 4.84
C ALA A 31 12.47 -12.76 5.89
N ARG A 32 12.43 -11.80 6.84
CA ARG A 32 11.37 -11.73 7.85
C ARG A 32 9.99 -11.50 7.23
N HIS A 33 9.90 -10.60 6.24
CA HIS A 33 8.66 -10.36 5.53
C HIS A 33 8.18 -11.62 4.78
N GLN A 34 9.10 -12.38 4.19
CA GLN A 34 8.78 -13.62 3.51
C GLN A 34 8.20 -14.67 4.46
N GLU A 35 8.79 -14.84 5.66
CA GLU A 35 8.23 -15.73 6.68
C GLU A 35 6.81 -15.33 7.10
N VAL A 36 6.58 -14.03 7.31
CA VAL A 36 5.25 -13.49 7.64
C VAL A 36 4.26 -13.75 6.49
N LEU A 37 4.67 -13.55 5.24
CA LEU A 37 3.83 -13.82 4.07
C LEU A 37 3.47 -15.30 3.95
N VAL A 38 4.40 -16.21 4.22
CA VAL A 38 4.13 -17.66 4.22
C VAL A 38 3.08 -18.00 5.28
N LYS A 39 3.24 -17.51 6.51
CA LYS A 39 2.25 -17.73 7.60
C LYS A 39 0.86 -17.18 7.23
N LYS A 40 0.82 -15.99 6.63
CA LYS A 40 -0.43 -15.38 6.15
C LYS A 40 -1.10 -16.21 5.05
N LYS A 41 -0.35 -16.75 4.10
CA LYS A 41 -0.86 -17.66 3.07
C LYS A 41 -1.43 -18.95 3.66
N MET A 42 -0.74 -19.52 4.65
CA MET A 42 -1.24 -20.71 5.36
C MET A 42 -2.57 -20.42 6.07
N LEU A 43 -2.70 -19.25 6.71
CA LEU A 43 -3.94 -18.85 7.36
C LEU A 43 -5.10 -18.67 6.38
N VAL A 44 -4.87 -18.01 5.24
CA VAL A 44 -5.87 -17.88 4.17
C VAL A 44 -6.36 -19.24 3.72
N HIS A 45 -5.43 -20.16 3.47
CA HIS A 45 -5.77 -21.51 3.04
C HIS A 45 -6.55 -22.29 4.11
N ALA A 46 -6.14 -22.20 5.38
CA ALA A 46 -6.80 -22.89 6.48
C ALA A 46 -8.23 -22.38 6.78
N LEU A 47 -8.53 -21.14 6.37
CA LEU A 47 -9.84 -20.51 6.56
C LEU A 47 -10.70 -20.54 5.28
N ASP A 48 -10.26 -21.22 4.22
CA ASP A 48 -10.91 -21.22 2.89
C ASP A 48 -11.22 -19.81 2.37
N LEU A 49 -10.33 -18.84 2.68
CA LEU A 49 -10.43 -17.49 2.15
C LEU A 49 -9.85 -17.46 0.74
N THR A 50 -10.43 -16.64 -0.14
CA THR A 50 -9.97 -16.55 -1.52
C THR A 50 -8.61 -15.82 -1.65
N ASP A 51 -8.23 -14.99 -0.67
CA ASP A 51 -7.02 -14.14 -0.60
C ASP A 51 -6.91 -13.45 0.78
N LEU A 52 -5.79 -12.78 1.03
CA LEU A 52 -5.57 -11.89 2.15
C LEU A 52 -6.39 -10.60 2.00
N CYS A 53 -7.30 -10.36 2.95
CA CYS A 53 -7.93 -9.06 3.10
C CYS A 53 -6.88 -8.00 3.46
N LEU A 54 -6.56 -7.11 2.50
CA LEU A 54 -5.61 -6.02 2.71
C LEU A 54 -6.23 -4.86 3.52
N PHE A 55 -7.55 -4.67 3.41
CA PHE A 55 -8.30 -3.60 4.05
C PHE A 55 -9.68 -4.09 4.48
N THR A 56 -10.07 -3.92 5.73
CA THR A 56 -11.38 -4.39 6.24
C THR A 56 -12.50 -3.34 6.11
N GLU A 57 -12.12 -2.11 5.73
CA GLU A 57 -12.90 -0.88 5.84
C GLU A 57 -13.99 -0.79 4.76
N ALA A 58 -13.63 -0.47 3.51
CA ALA A 58 -14.62 -0.31 2.44
C ALA A 58 -15.02 -1.67 1.84
N ARG A 59 -16.31 -1.87 1.53
CA ARG A 59 -16.83 -3.15 1.03
C ARG A 59 -16.18 -3.57 -0.30
N TYR A 60 -15.90 -2.60 -1.16
CA TYR A 60 -15.32 -2.81 -2.49
C TYR A 60 -13.79 -3.03 -2.49
N ILE A 61 -13.15 -3.05 -1.32
CA ILE A 61 -11.68 -3.25 -1.20
C ILE A 61 -11.31 -4.42 -0.27
N ARG A 62 -12.28 -5.09 0.37
CA ARG A 62 -12.03 -6.21 1.29
C ARG A 62 -11.36 -7.39 0.62
N HIS A 63 -11.79 -7.68 -0.60
CA HIS A 63 -11.26 -8.80 -1.36
C HIS A 63 -11.51 -8.53 -2.83
N LEU A 64 -10.46 -8.38 -3.65
CA LEU A 64 -10.63 -7.93 -5.05
C LEU A 64 -11.57 -8.84 -5.86
N SER A 65 -11.61 -10.15 -5.59
CA SER A 65 -12.53 -11.07 -6.26
C SER A 65 -13.96 -11.10 -5.69
N GLN A 66 -14.20 -10.56 -4.48
CA GLN A 66 -15.52 -10.50 -3.86
C GLN A 66 -16.01 -9.05 -3.68
N ALA A 67 -15.24 -8.09 -4.19
CA ALA A 67 -15.59 -6.69 -4.22
C ALA A 67 -16.80 -6.52 -5.12
N ASP A 68 -17.88 -6.00 -4.55
CA ASP A 68 -19.03 -5.57 -5.33
C ASP A 68 -18.63 -4.36 -6.18
N LEU A 69 -18.53 -4.57 -7.48
CA LEU A 69 -18.12 -3.58 -8.48
C LEU A 69 -19.05 -2.35 -8.52
N HIS A 70 -20.27 -2.47 -8.00
CA HIS A 70 -21.25 -1.39 -7.96
C HIS A 70 -21.29 -0.66 -6.62
N SER A 71 -20.56 -1.12 -5.60
CA SER A 71 -20.58 -0.50 -4.26
C SER A 71 -20.17 0.97 -4.28
N ALA A 72 -19.24 1.38 -5.15
CA ALA A 72 -18.84 2.80 -5.28
C ALA A 72 -19.99 3.72 -5.76
N PHE A 73 -21.07 3.16 -6.29
CA PHE A 73 -22.25 3.88 -6.78
C PHE A 73 -23.49 3.68 -5.91
N GLN A 74 -23.36 2.97 -4.78
CA GLN A 74 -24.47 2.73 -3.85
C GLN A 74 -24.66 3.88 -2.85
N ASP A 75 -23.66 4.76 -2.72
CA ASP A 75 -23.74 5.95 -1.88
C ASP A 75 -24.30 7.15 -2.67
N HIS A 76 -24.67 8.21 -1.93
CA HIS A 76 -25.14 9.45 -2.52
C HIS A 76 -24.07 10.04 -3.47
N PRO A 77 -24.42 10.62 -4.64
CA PRO A 77 -23.44 11.13 -5.63
C PRO A 77 -22.44 12.18 -5.12
N LEU A 78 -22.70 12.77 -3.95
CA LEU A 78 -21.84 13.76 -3.28
C LEU A 78 -21.30 13.25 -1.93
N ALA A 79 -21.46 11.96 -1.62
CA ALA A 79 -20.90 11.36 -0.44
C ALA A 79 -19.37 11.35 -0.57
N LEU A 80 -18.70 11.86 0.46
CA LEU A 80 -17.24 11.78 0.54
C LEU A 80 -16.86 10.38 1.00
N GLU A 81 -15.84 9.81 0.35
CA GLU A 81 -15.28 8.55 0.80
C GLU A 81 -14.75 8.69 2.23
N HIS A 82 -15.21 7.82 3.11
CA HIS A 82 -14.83 7.82 4.53
C HIS A 82 -13.63 6.92 4.81
N PHE A 83 -13.32 6.01 3.89
CA PHE A 83 -12.25 5.04 4.04
C PHE A 83 -11.00 5.47 3.26
N PRO A 84 -9.88 5.81 3.93
CA PRO A 84 -8.66 6.27 3.25
C PRO A 84 -8.11 5.25 2.24
N SER A 85 -8.36 3.98 2.52
CA SER A 85 -8.00 2.83 1.68
C SER A 85 -8.67 2.82 0.30
N GLY A 86 -9.79 3.53 0.11
CA GLY A 86 -10.42 3.71 -1.20
C GLY A 86 -9.53 4.40 -2.25
N SER A 87 -8.49 5.12 -1.82
CA SER A 87 -7.52 5.79 -2.70
C SER A 87 -6.36 4.92 -3.18
N ILE A 88 -6.22 3.69 -2.65
CA ILE A 88 -5.02 2.86 -2.82
C ILE A 88 -5.13 1.91 -4.01
N ILE A 89 -6.36 1.55 -4.42
CA ILE A 89 -6.60 0.60 -5.51
C ILE A 89 -6.78 1.33 -6.83
N LEU A 90 -5.86 1.10 -7.76
CA LEU A 90 -5.97 1.54 -9.14
C LEU A 90 -7.08 0.75 -9.85
N PRO A 91 -7.81 1.38 -10.80
CA PRO A 91 -8.79 0.66 -11.61
C PRO A 91 -8.11 -0.50 -12.36
N PRO A 92 -8.86 -1.59 -12.65
CA PRO A 92 -8.35 -2.74 -13.39
C PRO A 92 -7.58 -2.32 -14.64
N LYS A 93 -6.39 -2.91 -14.86
CA LYS A 93 -5.50 -2.53 -15.98
C LYS A 93 -6.18 -2.55 -17.36
N HIS A 94 -7.16 -3.43 -17.56
CA HIS A 94 -7.91 -3.53 -18.82
C HIS A 94 -8.80 -2.30 -19.13
N LEU A 95 -9.12 -1.48 -18.13
CA LEU A 95 -9.85 -0.23 -18.30
C LEU A 95 -8.94 0.97 -18.61
N LEU A 96 -7.64 0.84 -18.33
CA LEU A 96 -6.64 1.91 -18.50
C LEU A 96 -5.97 1.87 -19.89
N ASN A 97 -5.99 0.73 -20.58
CA ASN A 97 -5.43 0.56 -21.93
C ASN A 97 -6.48 0.80 -23.02
N ARG A 98 -6.96 2.03 -23.18
CA ARG A 98 -7.71 2.45 -24.38
C ARG A 98 -6.79 3.15 -25.38
#